data_AF-W2M4F6-F1
#
_entry.id   AF-W2M4F6-F1
#
_cell.length_a   1.000
_cell.length_b   1.000
_cell.length_c   1.000
_cell.angle_alpha   90.00
_cell.angle_beta   90.00
_cell.angle_gamma   90.00
#
_symmetry.space_group_name_H-M   'P 1'
#
loop_
_entity.id
_entity.type
_entity.pdbx_description
1 polymer ?
#
loop_
_entity_poly.entity_id
_entity_poly.type
_entity_poly.pdbx_seq_one_letter_code
_entity_poly.pdbx_strand_id
1 'polypeptide(L)' 'STPTKKNVAVALYFVGSVGGYREVSAAMGMSRSYVMEITTEVVRVLRDVTPFVVAFPRDQNGWNAVEAGFAARHGYPG' A
#
# COMPACT_ATOMS: atom_id res chain seq x y z
N SER A 1 2.82 2.40 -17.95
CA SER A 1 3.31 3.75 -17.62
C SER A 1 3.93 3.67 -16.24
N THR A 2 4.92 4.50 -15.89
CA THR A 2 5.44 4.51 -14.52
C THR A 2 4.46 5.29 -13.62
N PRO A 3 4.00 4.76 -12.48
CA PRO A 3 3.09 5.47 -11.58
C PRO A 3 3.71 6.78 -11.08
N THR A 4 2.99 7.90 -11.21
CA THR A 4 3.42 9.18 -10.64
C THR A 4 3.16 9.22 -9.12
N LYS A 5 3.78 10.17 -8.39
CA LYS A 5 3.48 10.40 -6.96
C LYS A 5 1.97 10.59 -6.70
N LYS A 6 1.28 11.25 -7.63
CA LYS A 6 -0.17 11.47 -7.60
C LYS A 6 -0.93 10.15 -7.76
N ASN A 7 -0.48 9.27 -8.66
CA ASN A 7 -1.10 7.95 -8.85
C ASN A 7 -0.98 7.08 -7.58
N VAL A 8 0.20 7.10 -6.95
CA VAL A 8 0.44 6.38 -5.69
C VAL A 8 -0.43 6.93 -4.56
N ALA A 9 -0.57 8.25 -4.44
CA ALA A 9 -1.43 8.88 -3.42
C ALA A 9 -2.91 8.49 -3.59
N VAL A 10 -3.42 8.47 -4.82
CA VAL A 10 -4.79 8.03 -5.11
C VAL A 10 -5.00 6.57 -4.72
N ALA A 11 -4.08 5.69 -5.08
CA ALA A 11 -4.16 4.27 -4.74
C ALA A 11 -4.06 4.02 -3.23
N LEU A 12 -3.15 4.72 -2.52
CA LEU A 12 -3.03 4.64 -1.06
C LEU A 12 -4.28 5.15 -0.36
N TYR A 13 -4.87 6.25 -0.84
CA TYR A 13 -6.13 6.75 -0.31
C TYR A 13 -7.27 5.74 -0.54
N PHE A 14 -7.31 5.09 -1.70
CA PHE A 14 -8.29 4.04 -1.98
C PHE A 14 -8.13 2.81 -1.07
N VAL A 15 -6.91 2.30 -0.89
CA VAL A 15 -6.65 1.11 -0.07
C VAL A 15 -6.76 1.41 1.43
N GLY A 16 -6.37 2.61 1.84
CA GLY A 16 -6.34 3.03 3.25
C GLY A 16 -7.62 3.69 3.75
N SER A 17 -8.61 3.94 2.88
CA SER A 17 -9.91 4.47 3.28
C SER A 17 -10.99 3.39 3.21
N VAL A 18 -12.02 3.51 4.06
CA VAL A 18 -13.22 2.66 4.01
C VAL A 18 -14.12 3.04 2.80
N GLY A 19 -13.81 4.13 2.11
CA GLY A 19 -14.57 4.67 0.99
C GLY A 19 -14.25 4.00 -0.35
N GLY A 20 -15.24 3.92 -1.24
CA GLY A 20 -15.07 3.39 -2.59
C GLY A 20 -14.56 4.43 -3.59
N TYR A 21 -14.58 4.08 -4.88
CA TYR A 21 -14.11 4.97 -5.95
C TYR A 21 -14.81 6.34 -6.01
N ARG A 22 -16.03 6.45 -5.47
CA ARG A 22 -16.79 7.72 -5.42
C ARG A 22 -16.20 8.67 -4.38
N GLU A 23 -15.91 8.15 -3.18
CA GLU A 23 -15.29 8.92 -2.11
C GLU A 23 -13.90 9.41 -2.52
N VAL A 24 -13.10 8.54 -3.14
CA VAL A 24 -11.77 8.93 -3.64
C VAL A 24 -11.87 9.97 -4.77
N SER A 25 -12.82 9.80 -5.68
CA SER A 25 -13.10 10.76 -6.77
C SER A 25 -13.43 12.16 -6.22
N ALA A 26 -14.29 12.22 -5.20
CA ALA A 26 -14.64 13.48 -4.53
C ALA A 26 -13.45 14.09 -3.78
N ALA A 27 -12.72 13.29 -3.01
CA ALA A 27 -11.56 13.75 -2.22
C ALA A 27 -10.41 14.27 -3.10
N MET A 28 -10.24 13.68 -4.28
CA MET A 28 -9.12 13.98 -5.18
C MET A 28 -9.48 14.96 -6.30
N GLY A 29 -10.76 15.36 -6.42
CA GLY A 29 -11.23 16.21 -7.50
C GLY A 29 -11.04 15.58 -8.90
N MET A 30 -11.19 14.25 -8.99
CA MET A 30 -10.94 13.48 -10.21
C MET A 30 -12.21 12.76 -10.67
N SER A 31 -12.29 12.41 -11.95
CA SER A 31 -13.37 11.53 -12.41
C SER A 31 -13.23 10.13 -11.82
N ARG A 32 -14.37 9.47 -11.59
CA ARG A 32 -14.39 8.09 -11.08
C ARG A 32 -13.65 7.11 -11.99
N SER A 33 -13.78 7.26 -13.31
CA SER A 33 -13.06 6.41 -14.28
C SER A 33 -11.55 6.56 -14.16
N TYR A 34 -11.06 7.78 -13.98
CA TYR A 34 -9.63 8.04 -13.85
C TYR A 34 -9.06 7.49 -12.53
N VAL A 35 -9.83 7.58 -11.43
CA VAL A 35 -9.46 6.92 -10.17
C VAL A 35 -9.40 5.40 -10.35
N MET A 36 -10.38 4.79 -11.01
CA MET A 36 -10.37 3.34 -11.26
C MET A 36 -9.17 2.91 -12.09
N GLU A 37 -8.81 3.67 -13.13
CA GLU A 37 -7.64 3.41 -13.97
C GLU A 37 -6.35 3.45 -13.17
N ILE A 38 -6.14 4.55 -12.41
CA ILE A 38 -4.96 4.73 -11.56
C ILE A 38 -4.84 3.62 -10.52
N THR A 39 -5.91 3.34 -9.78
CA THR A 39 -5.90 2.31 -8.74
C THR A 39 -5.60 0.94 -9.35
N THR A 40 -6.15 0.63 -10.53
CA THR A 40 -5.89 -0.63 -11.23
C THR A 40 -4.43 -0.73 -11.66
N GLU A 41 -3.85 0.33 -12.21
CA GLU A 41 -2.43 0.36 -12.62
C GLU A 41 -1.51 0.14 -11.41
N VAL A 42 -1.74 0.86 -10.31
CA VAL A 42 -0.91 0.74 -9.11
C VAL A 42 -1.05 -0.63 -8.45
N VAL A 43 -2.26 -1.18 -8.33
CA VAL A 43 -2.48 -2.52 -7.76
C VAL A 43 -1.82 -3.61 -8.61
N ARG A 44 -1.82 -3.47 -9.95
CA ARG A 44 -1.09 -4.39 -10.83
C ARG A 44 0.41 -4.33 -10.57
N VAL A 45 1.00 -3.14 -10.52
CA VAL A 45 2.43 -2.98 -10.22
C VAL A 45 2.75 -3.58 -8.85
N LEU A 46 1.93 -3.30 -7.83
CA LEU A 46 2.11 -3.89 -6.50
C LEU A 46 2.09 -5.41 -6.54
N ARG A 47 1.11 -6.02 -7.22
CA ARG A 47 1.03 -7.47 -7.39
C ARG A 47 2.29 -8.05 -8.03
N ASP A 48 2.83 -7.38 -9.05
CA ASP A 48 4.02 -7.84 -9.77
C ASP A 48 5.29 -7.73 -8.90
N VAL A 49 5.37 -6.73 -8.01
CA VAL A 49 6.51 -6.57 -7.10
C VAL A 49 6.37 -7.32 -5.78
N THR A 50 5.18 -7.78 -5.40
CA THR A 50 4.91 -8.50 -4.14
C THR A 50 5.92 -9.62 -3.86
N PRO A 51 6.28 -10.50 -4.80
CA PRO A 51 7.24 -11.58 -4.54
C PRO A 51 8.65 -11.09 -4.18
N PHE A 52 9.01 -9.86 -4.56
CA PHE A 52 10.32 -9.27 -4.34
C PHE A 52 10.38 -8.41 -3.08
N VAL A 53 9.25 -7.82 -2.67
CA VAL A 53 9.18 -6.86 -1.55
C VAL A 53 8.60 -7.50 -0.30
N VAL A 54 7.71 -8.47 -0.44
CA VAL A 54 7.03 -9.13 0.68
C VAL A 54 7.65 -10.51 0.90
N ALA A 55 8.71 -10.55 1.70
CA ALA A 55 9.24 -11.78 2.26
C ALA A 55 8.76 -11.91 3.71
N PHE A 56 7.74 -12.71 3.94
CA PHE A 56 7.37 -13.07 5.31
C PHE A 56 8.34 -14.13 5.85
N PRO A 57 8.79 -13.99 7.11
CA PRO A 57 9.48 -15.07 7.80
C PRO A 57 8.69 -16.37 7.73
N ARG A 58 9.38 -17.48 7.46
CA ARG A 58 8.78 -18.83 7.43
C ARG A 58 8.88 -19.56 8.76
N ASP A 59 9.57 -18.97 9.73
CA ASP A 59 9.81 -19.56 11.03
C ASP A 59 9.68 -18.51 12.15
N GLN A 60 9.60 -19.02 13.39
CA GLN A 60 9.43 -18.19 14.58
C GLN A 60 10.61 -17.23 14.78
N ASN A 61 11.83 -17.64 14.44
CA ASN A 61 13.02 -16.82 14.64
C ASN A 61 13.00 -15.57 13.76
N GLY A 62 12.60 -15.71 12.50
CA GLY A 62 12.47 -14.56 11.61
C GLY A 62 11.31 -13.64 12.02
N TRP A 63 10.21 -14.18 12.56
CA TRP A 63 9.14 -13.33 13.13
C TRP A 63 9.63 -12.55 14.36
N ASN A 64 10.35 -13.20 15.27
CA ASN A 64 10.97 -12.55 16.42
C ASN A 64 11.94 -11.43 15.99
N ALA A 65 12.68 -11.62 14.89
CA ALA A 65 13.58 -10.60 14.35
C ALA A 65 12.84 -9.38 13.79
N VAL A 66 11.69 -9.59 13.11
CA VAL A 66 10.82 -8.51 12.63
C VAL A 66 10.27 -7.70 13.82
N GLU A 67 9.77 -8.39 14.85
CA GLU A 67 9.25 -7.79 16.06
C GLU A 67 10.31 -6.98 16.82
N ALA A 68 11.49 -7.56 17.04
CA ALA A 68 12.61 -6.86 17.67
C ALA A 68 13.03 -5.61 16.88
N GLY A 69 13.07 -5.70 15.54
CA GLY A 69 13.36 -4.56 14.68
C GLY A 69 12.29 -3.46 14.72
N PHE A 70 11.02 -3.83 14.89
CA PHE A 70 9.93 -2.88 15.08
C PHE A 70 10.01 -2.20 16.46
N ALA A 71 10.15 -2.99 17.52
CA ALA A 71 10.29 -2.54 18.90
C ALA A 71 11.44 -1.52 19.06
N ALA A 72 12.61 -1.83 18.51
CA ALA A 72 13.79 -0.94 18.58
C ALA A 72 13.57 0.41 17.87
N ARG A 73 12.79 0.46 16.79
CA ARG A 73 12.51 1.71 16.05
C ARG A 73 11.43 2.56 16.67
N HIS A 74 10.46 1.94 17.35
CA HIS A 74 9.27 2.62 17.85
C HIS A 74 9.22 2.73 19.39
N GLY A 75 10.25 2.24 20.09
CA GLY A 75 10.35 2.35 21.56
C GLY A 75 9.31 1.53 22.32
N TYR A 76 8.70 0.54 21.66
CA TYR A 76 7.83 -0.42 22.33
C TYR A 76 8.69 -1.48 23.02
N PRO A 77 8.56 -1.70 24.34
CA PRO A 77 9.13 -2.89 24.96
C PRO A 77 8.38 -4.12 24.42
N GLY A 78 9.15 -5.11 23.94
CA GLY A 78 8.63 -6.44 23.60
C GLY A 78 8.24 -7.23 24.84
#